data_AF-A0A9J6H6J8-F1
#
_entry.id   AF-A0A9J6H6J8-F1
#
_cell.length_a   1.000
_cell.length_b   1.000
_cell.length_c   1.000
_cell.angle_alpha   90.00
_cell.angle_beta   90.00
_cell.angle_gamma   90.00
#
_symmetry.space_group_name_H-M   'P 1'
#
loop_
_entity.id
_entity.type
_entity.pdbx_description
1 polymer ?
#
loop_
_entity_poly.entity_id
_entity_poly.type
_entity_poly.pdbx_seq_one_letter_code
_entity_poly.pdbx_strand_id
1 'polypeptide(L)'
;MRVQASKHKKLEESLQKMSARTKLIFDQCVMKANTKSAKAARRNKIIFQTLKENVTWLNKCCDYIESLPKQRQACFLTKPTSEALRVTLLSTIALVENLLASGFRYVLVGNFGQDPLEVNM
;
A
#
# COMPACT_ATOMS: atom_id res chain seq x y z
N MET A 1 -0.92 8.69 36.41
CA MET A 1 -1.57 7.59 35.64
C MET A 1 -2.26 8.02 34.33
N ARG A 2 -2.78 9.25 34.15
CA ARG A 2 -3.48 9.66 32.90
C ARG A 2 -2.62 9.73 31.63
N VAL A 3 -1.31 9.98 31.75
CA VAL A 3 -0.41 10.18 30.60
C VAL A 3 -0.14 8.88 29.82
N GLN A 4 -0.08 7.73 30.49
CA GLN A 4 0.14 6.44 29.83
C GLN A 4 -1.10 5.97 29.05
N ALA A 5 -2.31 6.20 29.58
CA ALA A 5 -3.57 5.87 28.89
C ALA A 5 -3.76 6.68 27.59
N SER A 6 -3.41 7.97 27.60
CA SER A 6 -3.46 8.83 26.41
C SER A 6 -2.47 8.38 25.31
N LYS A 7 -1.26 7.96 25.70
CA LYS A 7 -0.25 7.43 24.76
C LYS A 7 -0.61 6.05 24.21
N HIS A 8 -1.39 5.25 24.94
CA HIS A 8 -1.87 3.96 24.48
C HIS A 8 -2.97 4.12 23.43
N LYS A 9 -3.94 5.00 23.70
CA LYS A 9 -5.04 5.32 22.77
C LYS A 9 -4.54 5.88 21.43
N LYS A 10 -3.55 6.77 21.45
CA LYS A 10 -2.91 7.30 20.22
C LYS A 10 -2.22 6.20 19.39
N LEU A 11 -1.60 5.21 20.04
CA LEU A 11 -0.94 4.11 19.35
C LEU A 11 -1.98 3.21 18.66
N GLU A 12 -3.07 2.91 19.35
CA GLU A 12 -4.16 2.06 18.88
C GLU A 12 -4.91 2.70 17.70
N GLU A 13 -5.19 4.00 17.77
CA GLU A 13 -5.74 4.77 16.64
C GLU A 13 -4.77 4.79 15.44
N SER A 14 -3.46 4.85 15.68
CA SER A 14 -2.44 4.80 14.63
C SER A 14 -2.35 3.41 13.98
N LEU A 15 -2.45 2.35 14.78
CA LEU A 15 -2.53 0.95 14.32
C LEU A 15 -3.78 0.70 13.48
N GLN A 16 -4.94 1.19 13.91
CA GLN A 16 -6.18 1.07 13.13
C GLN A 16 -6.07 1.82 11.79
N LYS A 17 -5.53 3.05 11.80
CA LYS A 17 -5.27 3.81 10.57
C LYS A 17 -4.29 3.09 9.64
N MET A 18 -3.24 2.49 10.19
CA MET A 18 -2.29 1.66 9.45
C MET A 18 -2.93 0.43 8.82
N SER A 19 -3.71 -0.32 9.60
CA SER A 19 -4.40 -1.50 9.12
C SER A 19 -5.37 -1.14 7.98
N ALA A 20 -6.16 -0.09 8.16
CA ALA A 20 -7.08 0.41 7.12
C ALA A 20 -6.34 0.85 5.85
N ARG A 21 -5.21 1.55 5.97
CA ARG A 21 -4.44 2.01 4.80
C ARG A 21 -3.67 0.86 4.12
N THR A 22 -3.18 -0.10 4.89
CA THR A 22 -2.54 -1.32 4.36
C THR A 22 -3.55 -2.15 3.58
N LYS A 23 -4.77 -2.29 4.12
CA LYS A 23 -5.89 -2.92 3.40
C LYS A 23 -6.22 -2.15 2.13
N LEU A 24 -6.26 -0.82 2.15
CA LEU A 24 -6.46 -0.01 0.94
C LEU A 24 -5.34 -0.24 -0.10
N ILE A 25 -4.08 -0.27 0.33
CA ILE A 25 -2.93 -0.57 -0.54
C ILE A 25 -3.11 -1.95 -1.17
N PHE A 26 -3.45 -2.95 -0.36
CA PHE A 26 -3.65 -4.31 -0.82
C PHE A 26 -4.83 -4.38 -1.79
N ASP A 27 -5.99 -3.81 -1.45
CA ASP A 27 -7.14 -3.75 -2.34
C ASP A 27 -6.80 -3.03 -3.66
N GLN A 28 -5.94 -2.01 -3.64
CA GLN A 28 -5.54 -1.30 -4.87
C GLN A 28 -4.51 -2.04 -5.70
N CYS A 29 -3.59 -2.77 -5.06
CA CYS A 29 -2.57 -3.57 -5.74
C CYS A 29 -3.11 -4.95 -6.16
N VAL A 30 -4.11 -5.49 -5.47
CA VAL A 30 -4.58 -6.89 -5.55
C VAL A 30 -6.03 -7.01 -6.04
N MET A 31 -6.95 -6.06 -5.79
CA MET A 31 -8.34 -6.21 -6.25
C MET A 31 -8.61 -5.69 -7.67
N LYS A 32 -8.89 -6.67 -8.55
CA LYS A 32 -10.07 -6.78 -9.43
C LYS A 32 -10.56 -5.51 -10.16
N ALA A 33 -9.68 -4.84 -10.89
CA ALA A 33 -10.10 -4.05 -12.06
C ALA A 33 -10.51 -4.95 -13.26
N ASN A 34 -10.91 -6.20 -13.03
CA ASN A 34 -11.44 -7.14 -14.05
C ASN A 34 -12.77 -6.69 -14.68
N THR A 35 -13.26 -5.48 -14.39
CA THR A 35 -14.35 -4.90 -15.17
C THR A 35 -13.79 -4.44 -16.53
N LYS A 36 -13.95 -5.28 -17.55
CA LYS A 36 -13.60 -5.07 -18.98
C LYS A 36 -14.24 -3.82 -19.62
N SER A 37 -14.15 -2.62 -19.06
CA SER A 37 -14.82 -1.43 -19.62
C SER A 37 -14.07 -0.12 -19.43
N ALA A 38 -14.48 0.91 -20.19
CA ALA A 38 -14.01 2.29 -20.12
C ALA A 38 -14.07 2.91 -18.70
N LYS A 39 -14.81 2.30 -17.77
CA LYS A 39 -14.86 2.66 -16.34
C LYS A 39 -13.53 2.35 -15.62
N ALA A 40 -12.75 1.38 -16.11
CA ALA A 40 -11.42 1.05 -15.60
C ALA A 40 -10.37 2.14 -15.94
N ALA A 41 -10.43 2.73 -17.14
CA ALA A 41 -9.49 3.78 -17.56
C ALA A 41 -9.59 5.05 -16.68
N ARG A 42 -10.81 5.49 -16.32
CA ARG A 42 -10.99 6.62 -15.36
C ARG A 42 -10.49 6.29 -13.95
N ARG A 43 -10.50 5.01 -13.55
CA ARG A 43 -9.99 4.56 -12.24
C ARG A 43 -8.47 4.55 -12.18
N ASN A 44 -7.77 4.37 -13.30
CA ASN A 44 -6.30 4.32 -13.28
C ASN A 44 -5.66 5.60 -12.77
N LYS A 45 -6.16 6.78 -13.15
CA LYS A 45 -5.64 8.06 -12.62
C LYS A 45 -5.81 8.15 -11.09
N ILE A 46 -6.95 7.68 -10.58
CA ILE A 46 -7.25 7.68 -9.14
C ILE A 46 -6.39 6.64 -8.39
N ILE A 47 -6.30 5.42 -8.92
CA ILE A 47 -5.45 4.34 -8.38
C ILE A 47 -4.00 4.83 -8.32
N PHE A 48 -3.53 5.41 -9.41
CA PHE A 48 -2.16 5.89 -9.54
C PHE A 48 -1.81 7.02 -8.58
N GLN A 49 -2.70 8.00 -8.44
CA GLN A 49 -2.55 9.05 -7.44
C GLN A 49 -2.53 8.46 -6.02
N THR A 50 -3.41 7.48 -5.76
CA THR A 50 -3.44 6.85 -4.44
C THR A 50 -2.18 6.04 -4.16
N LEU A 51 -1.59 5.36 -5.15
CA LEU A 51 -0.31 4.66 -5.00
C LEU A 51 0.82 5.64 -4.62
N LYS A 52 0.89 6.83 -5.24
CA LYS A 52 1.86 7.87 -4.87
C LYS A 52 1.66 8.37 -3.44
N GLU A 53 0.41 8.56 -3.03
CA GLU A 53 0.07 8.89 -1.63
C GLU A 53 0.46 7.77 -0.67
N ASN A 54 0.30 6.51 -1.07
CA ASN A 54 0.64 5.34 -0.25
C ASN A 54 2.15 5.24 -0.02
N VAL A 55 2.99 5.57 -1.01
CA VAL A 55 4.45 5.68 -0.82
C VAL A 55 4.79 6.75 0.21
N THR A 56 4.19 7.94 0.06
CA THR A 56 4.42 9.06 1.00
C THR A 56 4.00 8.70 2.41
N TRP A 57 2.85 8.03 2.54
CA TRP A 57 2.34 7.56 3.81
C TRP A 57 3.24 6.48 4.42
N LEU A 58 3.70 5.51 3.63
CA LEU A 58 4.59 4.44 4.09
C LEU A 58 5.89 5.02 4.65
N ASN A 59 6.49 6.00 3.97
CA ASN A 59 7.71 6.64 4.45
C ASN A 59 7.49 7.34 5.79
N LYS A 60 6.45 8.17 5.91
CA LYS A 60 6.10 8.82 7.19
C LYS A 60 5.79 7.82 8.30
N CYS A 61 5.19 6.70 7.94
CA CYS A 61 4.88 5.62 8.87
C CYS A 61 6.17 4.96 9.39
N CYS A 62 7.12 4.63 8.50
CA CYS A 62 8.42 4.12 8.86
C CYS A 62 9.17 5.08 9.80
N ASP A 63 9.22 6.38 9.46
CA ASP A 63 9.87 7.41 10.30
C ASP A 63 9.22 7.47 11.69
N TYR A 64 7.89 7.41 11.76
CA TYR A 64 7.17 7.36 13.03
C TYR A 64 7.52 6.10 13.83
N ILE A 65 7.54 4.92 13.21
CA ILE A 65 7.87 3.66 13.87
C ILE A 65 9.29 3.71 14.43
N GLU A 66 10.26 4.21 13.66
CA GLU A 66 11.65 4.35 14.09
C GLU A 66 11.80 5.30 15.29
N SER A 67 10.93 6.29 15.43
CA SER A 67 10.88 7.20 16.59
C SER A 67 10.36 6.55 17.88
N LEU A 68 9.70 5.39 17.80
CA LEU A 68 9.12 4.72 18.95
C LEU A 68 10.16 3.89 19.73
N PRO A 69 9.93 3.63 21.04
CA PRO A 69 10.74 2.68 21.79
C PRO A 69 10.73 1.28 21.14
N LYS A 70 11.87 0.58 21.18
CA LYS A 70 12.04 -0.75 20.54
C LYS A 70 10.91 -1.74 20.85
N GLN A 71 10.38 -1.76 22.09
CA GLN A 71 9.29 -2.68 22.44
C GLN A 71 8.02 -2.42 21.64
N ARG A 72 7.77 -1.16 21.23
CA ARG A 72 6.60 -0.79 20.42
C ARG A 72 6.82 -1.00 18.94
N GLN A 73 8.07 -1.01 18.46
CA GLN A 73 8.38 -1.26 17.05
C GLN A 73 7.96 -2.67 16.62
N ALA A 74 8.03 -3.66 17.52
CA ALA A 74 7.63 -5.04 17.25
C ALA A 74 6.13 -5.23 16.91
N CYS A 75 5.28 -4.22 17.19
CA CYS A 75 3.87 -4.25 16.82
C CYS A 75 3.61 -3.85 15.35
N PHE A 76 4.66 -3.50 14.61
CA PHE A 76 4.57 -3.01 13.24
C PHE A 76 5.33 -3.91 12.26
N LEU A 77 5.19 -3.61 10.97
CA LEU A 77 5.95 -4.29 9.91
C LEU A 77 7.44 -4.22 10.22
N THR A 78 8.13 -5.34 9.99
CA THR A 78 9.59 -5.35 10.07
C THR A 78 10.18 -4.39 9.03
N LYS A 79 11.42 -3.95 9.26
CA LYS A 79 12.14 -3.11 8.29
C LYS A 79 12.22 -3.79 6.91
N PRO A 80 12.62 -5.09 6.79
CA PRO A 80 12.58 -5.79 5.51
C PRO A 80 11.20 -5.80 4.83
N THR A 81 10.13 -6.07 5.58
CA THR A 81 8.76 -6.07 5.03
C THR A 81 8.34 -4.69 4.54
N SER A 82 8.70 -3.64 5.27
CA SER A 82 8.39 -2.25 4.90
C SER A 82 9.14 -1.83 3.64
N GLU A 83 10.42 -2.20 3.52
CA GLU A 83 11.21 -1.95 2.30
C GLU A 83 10.66 -2.72 1.10
N ALA A 84 10.30 -3.99 1.27
CA ALA A 84 9.67 -4.78 0.22
C ALA A 84 8.37 -4.12 -0.27
N LEU A 85 7.52 -3.66 0.65
CA LEU A 85 6.30 -2.93 0.29
C LEU A 85 6.60 -1.63 -0.45
N ARG A 86 7.63 -0.88 -0.05
CA ARG A 86 8.07 0.35 -0.74
C ARG A 86 8.52 0.05 -2.17
N VAL A 87 9.34 -0.99 -2.36
CA VAL A 87 9.78 -1.45 -3.68
C VAL A 87 8.57 -1.83 -4.53
N THR A 88 7.63 -2.62 -4.00
CA THR A 88 6.42 -3.03 -4.73
C THR A 88 5.60 -1.82 -5.20
N LEU A 89 5.38 -0.84 -4.32
CA LEU A 89 4.65 0.38 -4.66
C LEU A 89 5.36 1.19 -5.75
N LEU A 90 6.66 1.44 -5.60
CA LEU A 90 7.45 2.22 -6.56
C LEU A 90 7.54 1.51 -7.93
N SER A 91 7.78 0.21 -7.93
CA SER A 91 7.84 -0.59 -9.16
C SER A 91 6.49 -0.63 -9.88
N THR A 92 5.39 -0.78 -9.13
CA THR A 92 4.04 -0.73 -9.70
C THR A 92 3.76 0.64 -10.33
N ILE A 93 4.15 1.73 -9.65
CA ILE A 93 4.01 3.10 -10.15
C ILE A 93 4.77 3.26 -11.47
N ALA A 94 6.07 2.91 -11.48
CA ALA A 94 6.92 3.07 -12.65
C ALA A 94 6.41 2.24 -13.84
N LEU A 95 6.00 0.99 -13.59
CA LEU A 95 5.46 0.12 -14.64
C LEU A 95 4.15 0.66 -15.22
N VAL A 96 3.24 1.14 -14.36
CA VAL A 96 1.98 1.75 -14.82
C VAL A 96 2.24 3.01 -15.63
N GLU A 97 3.15 3.90 -15.21
CA GLU A 97 3.53 5.10 -15.99
C GLU A 97 4.07 4.71 -17.36
N ASN A 98 5.01 3.76 -17.41
CA ASN A 98 5.62 3.31 -18.66
C ASN A 98 4.60 2.67 -19.62
N LEU A 99 3.70 1.83 -19.13
CA LEU A 99 2.66 1.20 -19.96
C LEU A 99 1.66 2.23 -20.49
N LEU A 100 1.19 3.16 -19.65
CA LEU A 100 0.30 4.22 -20.13
C LEU A 100 0.97 5.12 -21.17
N ALA A 101 2.25 5.48 -20.95
CA ALA A 101 3.04 6.26 -21.90
C ALA A 101 3.25 5.52 -23.24
N SER A 102 3.31 4.19 -23.21
CA SER A 102 3.44 3.33 -24.39
C SER A 102 2.14 3.17 -25.20
N GLY A 103 1.06 3.87 -24.81
CA GLY A 103 -0.21 3.87 -25.53
C GLY A 103 -1.26 2.88 -25.02
N PHE A 104 -1.01 2.18 -23.92
CA PHE A 104 -2.01 1.32 -23.31
C PHE A 104 -3.14 2.16 -22.71
N ARG A 105 -4.40 1.81 -23.04
CA ARG A 105 -5.58 2.54 -22.55
C ARG A 105 -5.80 2.36 -21.04
N TYR A 106 -5.39 1.23 -20.49
CA TYR A 106 -5.45 0.93 -19.06
C TYR A 106 -4.48 -0.20 -18.68
N VAL A 107 -4.10 -0.28 -17.40
CA VAL A 107 -3.27 -1.34 -16.81
C VAL A 107 -4.05 -2.04 -15.71
N LEU A 108 -4.01 -3.38 -15.68
CA LEU A 108 -4.66 -4.21 -14.66
C LEU A 108 -3.64 -4.62 -13.60
N VAL A 109 -3.44 -3.74 -12.60
CA VAL A 109 -2.44 -3.95 -11.53
C VAL A 109 -2.65 -5.23 -10.72
N GLY A 110 -3.89 -5.73 -10.61
CA GLY A 110 -4.19 -7.01 -9.95
C GLY A 110 -3.55 -8.24 -10.64
N ASN A 111 -3.02 -8.09 -11.84
CA ASN A 111 -2.29 -9.16 -12.53
C ASN A 111 -0.77 -9.12 -12.28
N PHE A 112 -0.28 -8.22 -11.43
CA PHE A 112 1.14 -8.16 -11.06
C PHE A 112 1.49 -9.09 -9.89
N GLY A 113 0.49 -9.66 -9.21
CA GLY A 113 0.66 -10.62 -8.13
C GLY A 113 0.91 -12.05 -8.60
N GLN A 114 1.21 -12.93 -7.64
CA GLN A 114 1.46 -14.36 -7.89
C GLN A 114 0.20 -15.24 -7.77
N ASP A 115 -0.95 -14.67 -7.40
CA ASP A 115 -2.22 -15.39 -7.21
C ASP A 115 -2.54 -16.41 -8.34
N PRO A 116 -2.34 -16.12 -9.65
CA PRO A 116 -2.62 -17.09 -10.69
C PRO A 116 -1.71 -18.33 -10.69
N LEU A 117 -0.52 -18.23 -10.10
CA LEU A 117 0.42 -19.35 -9.95
C LEU A 117 0.05 -20.23 -8.76
N GLU A 118 -0.52 -19.65 -7.70
CA GLU A 118 -0.88 -20.35 -6.47
C GLU A 118 -2.16 -21.20 -6.61
N VAL A 119 -3.04 -20.86 -7.55
CA VAL A 119 -4.30 -21.62 -7.79
C VAL A 119 -4.04 -22.99 -8.44
N ASN A 120 -2.87 -23.18 -9.06
CA ASN A 120 -2.50 -24.40 -9.78
C ASN A 120 -1.42 -25.23 -9.05
N MET A 121 -1.07 -24.88 -7.81
CA MET A 121 -0.24 -25.67 -6.91
C MET A 121 -1.10 -26.36 -5.86
#